data_AF-A0A829Q6E8-F1
#
_entry.id   AF-A0A829Q6E8-F1
#
_cell.length_a   1.000
_cell.length_b   1.000
_cell.length_c   1.000
_cell.angle_alpha   90.00
_cell.angle_beta   90.00
_cell.angle_gamma   90.00
#
_symmetry.space_group_name_H-M   'P 1'
#
loop_
_entity.id
_entity.type
_entity.pdbx_description
1 polymer ?
#
loop_
_entity_poly.entity_id
_entity_poly.type
_entity_poly.pdbx_seq_one_letter_code
_entity_poly.pdbx_strand_id
1 'polypeptide(L)'
;MVMTAAATACSMSDFVGGAVERTTYPPITPIPPPPPGVSTLPADFPRDIPVIKGIYRQDGQGDSRTLAVSGVDPSAVPAAGKLLTDAGFEHQTVLGQDAYLNNKYTVLVVGDDLGGTFTLRYTVMPMTGVPAMPSVAFPPLI
;
A
#
# COMPACT_ATOMS: atom_id res chain seq x y z
N MET A 1 50.18 -56.69 23.15
CA MET A 1 48.90 -56.48 23.89
C MET A 1 49.29 -56.21 25.33
N VAL A 2 48.66 -55.18 25.93
CA VAL A 2 48.96 -54.53 27.23
C VAL A 2 50.15 -53.55 27.20
N MET A 3 49.86 -52.26 27.27
CA MET A 3 50.52 -51.36 28.22
C MET A 3 49.68 -50.12 28.53
N THR A 4 49.76 -49.77 29.80
CA THR A 4 48.99 -48.85 30.61
C THR A 4 49.43 -47.39 30.40
N ALA A 5 48.54 -46.47 30.78
CA ALA A 5 48.63 -45.02 30.66
C ALA A 5 49.85 -44.35 31.32
N ALA A 6 50.30 -43.25 30.70
CA ALA A 6 50.91 -42.10 31.38
C ALA A 6 50.67 -40.82 30.54
N ALA A 7 50.45 -39.72 31.25
CA ALA A 7 49.79 -38.50 30.84
C ALA A 7 50.60 -37.57 29.92
N THR A 8 49.91 -36.86 29.03
CA THR A 8 50.17 -35.44 28.74
C THR A 8 48.87 -34.72 28.41
N ALA A 9 48.76 -33.52 28.95
CA ALA A 9 47.59 -32.68 29.05
C ALA A 9 46.91 -32.39 27.70
N CYS A 10 45.59 -32.58 27.64
CA CYS A 10 44.74 -31.80 26.76
C CYS A 10 43.91 -30.89 27.67
N SER A 11 44.34 -29.62 27.72
CA SER A 11 43.73 -28.53 28.47
C SER A 11 42.21 -28.52 28.37
N MET A 12 41.53 -28.39 29.52
CA MET A 12 40.13 -27.96 29.59
C MET A 12 39.98 -26.46 29.23
N SER A 13 40.55 -26.03 28.11
CA SER A 13 40.60 -24.61 27.73
C SER A 13 39.78 -24.26 26.49
N ASP A 14 39.19 -25.24 25.79
CA ASP A 14 38.44 -24.98 24.55
C ASP A 14 36.91 -24.82 24.72
N PHE A 15 36.40 -24.80 25.96
CA PHE A 15 34.98 -24.50 26.22
C PHE A 15 34.70 -23.07 26.69
N VAL A 16 35.68 -22.17 26.56
CA VAL A 16 35.48 -20.74 26.87
C VAL A 16 36.05 -19.91 25.72
N GLY A 17 35.40 -19.97 24.56
CA GLY A 17 35.90 -19.23 23.40
C GLY A 17 34.93 -19.04 22.24
N GLY A 18 33.71 -19.55 22.33
CA GLY A 18 32.66 -19.17 21.39
C GLY A 18 32.09 -17.82 21.81
N ALA A 19 32.73 -16.72 21.40
CA ALA A 19 32.08 -15.43 21.39
C ALA A 19 30.84 -15.55 20.48
N VAL A 20 29.70 -15.91 21.08
CA VAL A 20 28.40 -15.66 20.46
C VAL A 20 28.29 -14.15 20.39
N GLU A 21 28.71 -13.58 19.26
CA GLU A 21 28.22 -12.28 18.83
C GLU A 21 26.70 -12.41 18.81
N ARG A 22 26.06 -12.03 19.92
CA ARG A 22 24.66 -11.70 19.92
C ARG A 22 24.57 -10.49 19.02
N THR A 23 24.34 -10.72 17.73
CA THR A 23 23.83 -9.73 16.80
C THR A 23 22.56 -9.21 17.46
N THR A 24 22.72 -8.15 18.24
CA THR A 24 21.64 -7.43 18.88
C THR A 24 20.92 -6.82 17.71
N TYR A 25 19.80 -7.44 17.32
CA TYR A 25 18.89 -6.83 16.39
C TYR A 25 18.62 -5.42 16.90
N PRO A 26 18.79 -4.39 16.05
CA PRO A 26 18.47 -3.04 16.46
C PRO A 26 17.05 -3.06 17.03
N PRO A 27 16.79 -2.38 18.16
CA PRO A 27 15.46 -2.32 18.73
C PRO A 27 14.50 -1.90 17.62
N ILE A 28 13.45 -2.69 17.43
CA ILE A 28 12.42 -2.39 16.45
C ILE A 28 11.79 -1.08 16.91
N THR A 29 12.05 0.02 16.21
CA THR A 29 11.36 1.28 16.48
C THR A 29 9.88 1.03 16.21
N PRO A 30 8.99 1.15 17.20
CA PRO A 30 7.57 1.04 16.95
C PRO A 30 7.19 2.08 15.91
N ILE A 31 6.54 1.65 14.84
CA ILE A 31 5.97 2.57 13.87
C ILE A 31 4.90 3.37 14.62
N PRO A 32 4.93 4.71 14.59
CA PRO A 32 3.89 5.51 15.23
C PRO A 32 2.52 5.07 14.71
N PRO A 33 1.49 5.00 15.58
CA PRO A 33 0.15 4.73 15.10
C PRO A 33 -0.23 5.79 14.06
N PRO A 34 -0.90 5.39 12.96
CA PRO A 34 -1.33 6.35 11.96
C PRO A 34 -2.23 7.41 12.60
N PRO A 35 -2.21 8.66 12.09
CA PRO A 35 -3.07 9.72 12.59
C PRO A 35 -4.54 9.27 12.62
N PRO A 36 -5.33 9.71 13.62
CA PRO A 36 -6.75 9.43 13.65
C PRO A 36 -7.40 9.93 12.36
N GLY A 37 -8.20 9.09 11.72
CA GLY A 37 -9.02 9.53 10.61
C GLY A 37 -10.12 10.50 11.08
N VAL A 38 -10.59 11.34 10.17
CA VAL A 38 -11.60 12.37 10.40
C VAL A 38 -12.87 12.05 9.62
N SER A 39 -14.04 12.34 10.16
CA SER A 39 -15.32 12.14 9.44
C SER A 39 -15.60 13.20 8.37
N THR A 40 -14.74 14.21 8.26
CA THR A 40 -14.82 15.27 7.25
C THR A 40 -13.79 15.01 6.16
N LEU A 41 -14.21 15.12 4.90
CA LEU A 41 -13.29 15.01 3.77
C LEU A 41 -12.19 16.08 3.88
N PRO A 42 -10.91 15.72 3.68
CA PRO A 42 -9.82 16.71 3.70
C PRO A 42 -10.08 17.84 2.71
N ALA A 43 -9.81 19.08 3.12
CA ALA A 43 -10.08 20.27 2.29
C ALA A 43 -9.29 20.26 0.97
N ASP A 44 -8.15 19.58 0.95
CA ASP A 44 -7.28 19.36 -0.20
C ASP A 44 -7.80 18.31 -1.21
N PHE A 45 -8.82 17.53 -0.86
CA PHE A 45 -9.34 16.50 -1.76
C PHE A 45 -10.30 17.10 -2.80
N PRO A 46 -10.21 16.73 -4.09
CA PRO A 46 -11.07 17.29 -5.13
C PRO A 46 -12.54 17.01 -4.85
N ARG A 47 -13.36 18.07 -4.78
CA ARG A 47 -14.80 17.97 -4.50
C ARG A 47 -15.60 17.37 -5.66
N ASP A 48 -15.04 17.39 -6.86
CA ASP A 48 -15.64 16.79 -8.05
C ASP A 48 -15.65 15.25 -8.02
N ILE A 49 -14.90 14.64 -7.10
CA ILE A 49 -14.77 13.18 -7.01
C ILE A 49 -15.72 12.67 -5.92
N PRO A 50 -16.77 11.92 -6.27
CA PRO A 50 -17.65 11.33 -5.28
C PRO A 50 -16.90 10.27 -4.47
N VAL A 51 -17.09 10.30 -3.15
CA VAL A 51 -16.46 9.37 -2.21
C VAL A 51 -17.51 8.75 -1.30
N ILE A 52 -17.29 7.48 -0.95
CA ILE A 52 -18.13 6.78 0.03
C ILE A 52 -17.95 7.41 1.41
N LYS A 53 -19.06 7.54 2.15
CA LYS A 53 -19.06 8.04 3.52
C LYS A 53 -18.35 7.07 4.45
N GLY A 54 -17.41 7.57 5.23
CA GLY A 54 -16.68 6.80 6.23
C GLY A 54 -15.76 7.69 7.05
N ILE A 55 -14.72 7.08 7.62
CA ILE A 55 -13.65 7.78 8.33
C ILE A 55 -12.53 8.02 7.34
N TYR A 56 -12.26 9.28 7.00
CA TYR A 56 -11.28 9.69 6.02
C TYR A 56 -9.90 9.92 6.65
N ARG A 57 -8.86 9.37 6.02
CA ARG A 57 -7.47 9.62 6.38
C ARG A 57 -6.69 9.93 5.10
N GLN A 58 -5.97 11.05 5.09
CA GLN A 58 -5.11 11.38 3.96
C GLN A 58 -3.73 10.75 4.19
N ASP A 59 -3.34 9.81 3.32
CA ASP A 59 -2.03 9.12 3.39
C ASP A 59 -0.99 9.70 2.42
N GLY A 60 -1.42 10.55 1.47
CA GLY A 60 -0.54 11.08 0.42
C GLY A 60 -0.38 12.60 0.45
N GLN A 61 0.85 13.06 0.19
CA GLN A 61 1.22 14.46 -0.02
C GLN A 61 2.01 14.55 -1.34
N GLY A 62 1.59 15.42 -2.26
CA GLY A 62 2.18 15.57 -3.60
C GLY A 62 1.14 15.74 -4.72
N ASP A 63 1.53 15.43 -5.96
CA ASP A 63 0.65 15.50 -7.15
C ASP A 63 -0.45 14.42 -7.14
N SER A 64 -0.19 13.27 -6.51
CA SER A 64 -1.19 12.23 -6.28
C SER A 64 -1.79 12.37 -4.88
N ARG A 65 -3.13 12.43 -4.81
CA ARG A 65 -3.88 12.56 -3.56
C ARG A 65 -4.47 11.21 -3.19
N THR A 66 -3.93 10.63 -2.12
CA THR A 66 -4.39 9.33 -1.60
C THR A 66 -5.27 9.54 -0.37
N LEU A 67 -6.49 9.01 -0.42
CA LEU A 67 -7.48 9.05 0.65
C LEU A 67 -7.84 7.63 1.06
N ALA A 68 -7.54 7.27 2.30
CA ALA A 68 -8.03 6.05 2.93
C ALA A 68 -9.38 6.32 3.60
N VAL A 69 -10.32 5.41 3.43
CA VAL A 69 -11.66 5.45 4.01
C VAL A 69 -11.87 4.18 4.81
N SER A 70 -11.90 4.32 6.13
CA SER A 70 -12.12 3.22 7.07
C SER A 70 -13.54 3.27 7.64
N GLY A 71 -13.98 2.20 8.32
CA GLY A 71 -15.35 2.08 8.82
C GLY A 71 -16.37 1.80 7.71
N VAL A 72 -15.91 1.15 6.64
CA VAL A 72 -16.70 0.73 5.49
C VAL A 72 -16.52 -0.77 5.27
N ASP A 73 -17.48 -1.40 4.61
CA ASP A 73 -17.47 -2.83 4.32
C ASP A 73 -16.85 -3.13 2.94
N PRO A 74 -16.52 -4.41 2.62
CA PRO A 74 -16.02 -4.81 1.30
C PRO A 74 -16.94 -4.40 0.13
N SER A 75 -18.24 -4.26 0.39
CA SER A 75 -19.23 -3.76 -0.57
C SER A 75 -19.02 -2.28 -0.96
N ALA A 76 -18.17 -1.55 -0.24
CA ALA A 76 -17.84 -0.16 -0.53
C ALA A 76 -17.03 0.00 -1.81
N VAL A 77 -16.26 -1.01 -2.24
CA VAL A 77 -15.51 -0.98 -3.51
C VAL A 77 -16.46 -0.87 -4.71
N PRO A 78 -17.40 -1.82 -4.92
CA PRO A 78 -18.34 -1.70 -6.04
C PRO A 78 -19.30 -0.51 -5.87
N ALA A 79 -19.63 -0.10 -4.65
CA ALA A 79 -20.45 1.09 -4.42
C ALA A 79 -19.72 2.39 -4.82
N ALA A 80 -18.43 2.50 -4.48
CA ALA A 80 -17.57 3.62 -4.90
C ALA A 80 -17.42 3.66 -6.42
N GLY A 81 -17.21 2.49 -7.03
CA GLY A 81 -17.16 2.36 -8.48
C GLY A 81 -18.43 2.87 -9.15
N LYS A 82 -19.58 2.44 -8.64
CA LYS A 82 -20.88 2.92 -9.13
C LYS A 82 -21.03 4.44 -8.99
N LEU A 83 -20.65 5.02 -7.85
CA LEU A 83 -20.69 6.48 -7.65
C LEU A 83 -19.80 7.22 -8.66
N LEU A 84 -18.61 6.70 -8.94
CA LEU A 84 -17.70 7.28 -9.92
C LEU A 84 -18.27 7.18 -11.33
N THR A 85 -18.85 6.03 -11.70
CA THR A 85 -19.52 5.87 -12.99
C THR A 85 -20.75 6.79 -13.13
N ASP A 86 -21.58 6.90 -12.09
CA ASP A 86 -22.73 7.83 -12.03
C ASP A 86 -22.28 9.31 -12.15
N ALA A 87 -21.07 9.64 -11.69
CA ALA A 87 -20.46 10.97 -11.85
C ALA A 87 -19.78 11.18 -13.22
N GLY A 88 -19.86 10.20 -14.12
CA GLY A 88 -19.33 10.29 -15.49
C GLY A 88 -17.87 9.88 -15.63
N PHE A 89 -17.29 9.16 -14.66
CA PHE A 89 -15.98 8.54 -14.83
C PHE A 89 -16.12 7.23 -15.64
N GLU A 90 -15.22 7.04 -16.60
CA GLU A 90 -15.09 5.82 -17.38
C GLU A 90 -14.36 4.76 -16.56
N HIS A 91 -14.98 3.60 -16.36
CA HIS A 91 -14.37 2.47 -15.67
C HIS A 91 -13.43 1.73 -16.63
N GLN A 92 -12.15 1.63 -16.24
CA GLN A 92 -11.15 0.82 -16.91
C GLN A 92 -10.43 -0.06 -15.90
N THR A 93 -10.07 -1.27 -16.31
CA THR A 93 -9.22 -2.14 -15.52
C THR A 93 -7.76 -1.93 -15.94
N VAL A 94 -6.94 -1.38 -15.06
CA VAL A 94 -5.51 -1.13 -15.30
C VAL A 94 -4.70 -2.03 -14.38
N LEU A 95 -3.88 -2.93 -14.95
CA LEU A 95 -3.05 -3.88 -14.19
C LEU A 95 -3.86 -4.73 -13.17
N GLY A 96 -5.12 -5.05 -13.50
CA GLY A 96 -6.01 -5.81 -12.62
C GLY A 96 -6.64 -4.98 -11.47
N GLN A 97 -6.49 -3.65 -11.50
CA GLN A 97 -7.11 -2.73 -10.55
C GLN A 97 -8.21 -1.91 -11.23
N ASP A 98 -9.27 -1.61 -10.50
CA ASP A 98 -10.33 -0.74 -10.96
C ASP A 98 -9.87 0.72 -10.95
N ALA A 99 -9.75 1.30 -12.15
CA ALA A 99 -9.45 2.70 -12.39
C ALA A 99 -10.67 3.39 -13.00
N TYR A 100 -10.91 4.62 -12.58
CA TYR A 100 -12.02 5.45 -13.02
C TYR A 100 -11.44 6.75 -13.57
N LEU A 101 -11.63 6.99 -14.86
CA LEU A 101 -10.97 8.07 -15.59
C LEU A 101 -11.99 9.11 -16.04
N ASN A 102 -11.61 10.38 -15.96
CA ASN A 102 -12.37 11.50 -16.50
C ASN A 102 -11.37 12.50 -17.09
N ASN A 103 -11.83 13.49 -17.86
CA ASN A 103 -11.02 14.51 -18.52
C ASN A 103 -10.08 15.30 -17.59
N LYS A 104 -10.31 15.24 -16.26
CA LYS A 104 -9.52 15.95 -15.24
C LYS A 104 -8.66 15.04 -14.38
N TYR A 105 -9.15 13.85 -14.04
CA TYR A 105 -8.56 13.01 -13.00
C TYR A 105 -8.66 11.52 -13.35
N THR A 106 -7.67 10.76 -12.91
CA THR A 106 -7.68 9.30 -12.82
C THR A 106 -7.82 8.93 -11.35
N VAL A 107 -8.82 8.13 -11.02
CA VAL A 107 -9.14 7.69 -9.65
C VAL A 107 -8.99 6.18 -9.59
N LEU A 108 -8.03 5.67 -8.84
CA LEU A 108 -7.93 4.24 -8.54
C LEU A 108 -8.66 3.97 -7.23
N VAL A 109 -9.49 2.93 -7.22
CA VAL A 109 -10.20 2.50 -6.02
C VAL A 109 -9.71 1.10 -5.65
N VAL A 110 -9.09 0.97 -4.48
CA VAL A 110 -8.57 -0.32 -3.99
C VAL A 110 -9.14 -0.58 -2.61
N GLY A 111 -9.82 -1.71 -2.44
CA GLY A 111 -10.20 -2.22 -1.13
C GLY A 111 -9.09 -3.08 -0.55
N ASP A 112 -8.75 -2.87 0.70
CA ASP A 112 -7.70 -3.60 1.39
C ASP A 112 -8.15 -3.94 2.82
N ASP A 113 -7.92 -5.17 3.25
CA ASP A 113 -8.27 -5.66 4.58
C ASP A 113 -6.99 -5.95 5.36
N LEU A 114 -6.43 -4.91 5.96
CA LEU A 114 -5.25 -4.99 6.81
C LEU A 114 -5.64 -4.92 8.29
N GLY A 115 -5.22 -5.92 9.05
CA GLY A 115 -5.41 -5.93 10.51
C GLY A 115 -6.86 -6.11 10.96
N GLY A 116 -7.71 -6.72 10.13
CA GLY A 116 -9.12 -6.99 10.44
C GLY A 116 -10.04 -5.77 10.33
N THR A 117 -9.56 -4.69 9.70
CA THR A 117 -10.36 -3.51 9.41
C THR A 117 -10.29 -3.23 7.92
N PHE A 118 -11.43 -3.37 7.25
CA PHE A 118 -11.53 -3.04 5.84
C PHE A 118 -11.34 -1.54 5.62
N THR A 119 -10.45 -1.20 4.68
CA THR A 119 -10.12 0.18 4.31
C THR A 119 -10.18 0.33 2.80
N LEU A 120 -10.95 1.30 2.35
CA LEU A 120 -11.09 1.66 0.95
C LEU A 120 -10.15 2.82 0.61
N ARG A 121 -9.23 2.62 -0.34
CA ARG A 121 -8.25 3.63 -0.74
C ARG A 121 -8.60 4.22 -2.10
N TYR A 122 -8.72 5.53 -2.15
CA TYR A 122 -8.85 6.32 -3.37
C TYR A 122 -7.51 6.97 -3.67
N THR A 123 -6.93 6.65 -4.81
CA THR A 123 -5.72 7.32 -5.32
C THR A 123 -6.12 8.19 -6.49
N VAL A 124 -6.09 9.50 -6.31
CA VAL A 124 -6.48 10.48 -7.31
C VAL A 124 -5.22 11.08 -7.93
N MET A 125 -5.11 10.96 -9.24
CA MET A 125 -4.01 11.53 -10.02
C MET A 125 -4.59 12.51 -11.05
N PRO A 126 -4.09 13.76 -11.13
CA PRO A 126 -4.51 14.69 -12.16
C PRO A 126 -4.04 14.21 -13.54
N MET A 127 -4.91 14.29 -14.54
CA MET A 127 -4.58 13.89 -15.91
C MET A 127 -3.59 14.84 -16.60
N THR A 128 -3.26 15.98 -15.98
CA THR A 128 -2.29 16.97 -16.49
C THR A 128 -0.85 16.45 -16.60
N GLY A 129 -0.60 15.17 -16.30
CA GLY A 129 0.70 14.53 -16.41
C GLY A 129 0.70 13.09 -16.94
N VAL A 130 -0.43 12.55 -17.43
CA VAL A 130 -0.38 11.24 -18.11
C VAL A 130 0.18 11.48 -19.51
N PRO A 131 1.33 10.89 -19.90
CA PRO A 131 1.73 10.88 -21.29
C PRO A 131 0.56 10.29 -22.06
N ALA A 132 0.08 11.00 -23.10
CA ALA A 132 -0.96 10.50 -23.96
C ALA A 132 -0.68 9.02 -24.27
N MET A 133 -1.67 8.14 -24.04
CA MET A 133 -1.54 6.74 -24.45
C MET A 133 -0.98 6.74 -25.88
N PRO A 134 0.10 5.99 -26.17
CA PRO A 134 0.65 5.94 -27.51
C PRO A 134 -0.49 5.49 -28.43
N SER A 135 -0.96 6.41 -29.25
CA SER A 135 -1.98 6.12 -30.24
C SER A 135 -1.35 5.15 -31.23
N VAL A 136 -1.72 3.87 -31.15
CA VAL A 136 -1.33 2.89 -32.16
C VAL A 136 -2.12 3.23 -33.41
N ALA A 137 -1.55 4.11 -34.24
CA ALA A 137 -2.01 4.31 -35.60
C ALA A 137 -1.70 3.02 -36.36
N PHE A 138 -2.69 2.13 -36.47
CA PHE A 138 -2.61 1.02 -37.41
C PHE A 138 -2.63 1.61 -38.82
N PRO A 139 -1.56 1.43 -39.63
CA PRO A 139 -1.64 1.81 -41.03
C PRO A 139 -2.73 0.98 -41.70
N PRO A 140 -3.51 1.56 -42.64
CA PRO A 140 -4.50 0.79 -43.37
C PRO A 140 -3.81 -0.35 -44.11
N LEU A 141 -4.30 -1.57 -43.91
CA LEU A 141 -3.92 -2.71 -44.73
C LEU A 141 -4.39 -2.40 -46.16
N ILE A 142 -3.43 -2.11 -47.04
CA ILE A 142 -3.60 -2.03 -48.49
C ILE A 142 -3.27 -3.39 -49.09
#